data_AF-A0A258UF86-F1
#
_entry.id   AF-A0A258UF86-F1
#
_cell.length_a   1.000
_cell.length_b   1.000
_cell.length_c   1.000
_cell.angle_alpha   90.00
_cell.angle_beta   90.00
_cell.angle_gamma   90.00
#
_symmetry.space_group_name_H-M   'P 1'
#
loop_
_entity.id
_entity.type
_entity.pdbx_description
1 polymer ?
#
loop_
_entity_poly.entity_id
_entity_poly.type
_entity_poly.pdbx_seq_one_letter_code
_entity_poly.pdbx_strand_id
1 'polypeptide(L)'
;MKKWMVALLVLPIMAEAQSKRKQRIAAEKEQTLTQNNLQKHVQYLADDKLEGRRTGTAGEKLAMEYLVQQYQLLGIEPKGVNGYVQEFEINEGLQIEKSSFLKVNGKSLVINEDFFPVAFSANASIKGSPAIALSEANQPWFKDLKEILEENKNNPHFDIEESIKKIANEAATKKATAVLLFNSSAIVDNVQFNKNDKSTALAIPILFISKKGMQQYFTDAAATIQLELSVALSNKVRKARNVVAFINNNAPNTVILGAHYDHLGYGEDKNALDAVNEVHNGADDNASGTAALLELARKLKKQSPPSNNYLLIHFSGEELGLMGSKYWLENPTTTISSNYMINMDMVGKYDTARKLTIGGYGTSPEWGKSIPILAKNMSYKVDSAGTGPSDHASFYRKDIPVLFFFTGSHPDYHKATDDWDKINYAGINEIVNLVYNIVVSTDNKGKIAFTKTREQQMGRSTRFTVSLGVIPDYGFTGTGMRIDGASAGKLAEKIGLKAGDILLQLGDYKFVDVNSYMQSLSKFKKGDKTKLIYKRGSEDITVELEF
;
A
#
# COMPACT_ATOMS: atom_id res chain seq x y z
N MET A 1 58.15 2.40 -54.01
CA MET A 1 56.91 1.63 -53.74
C MET A 1 56.70 1.25 -52.27
N LYS A 2 57.72 0.82 -51.51
CA LYS A 2 57.54 0.43 -50.08
C LYS A 2 57.07 1.54 -49.12
N LYS A 3 57.42 2.82 -49.33
CA LYS A 3 56.97 3.94 -48.46
C LYS A 3 55.49 4.32 -48.63
N TRP A 4 54.90 4.07 -49.80
CA TRP A 4 53.49 4.35 -50.08
C TRP A 4 52.55 3.22 -49.62
N MET A 5 53.04 1.98 -49.59
CA MET A 5 52.29 0.84 -49.02
C MET A 5 52.10 0.93 -47.50
N VAL A 6 53.06 1.53 -46.77
CA VAL A 6 52.91 1.76 -45.32
C VAL A 6 51.85 2.84 -45.05
N ALA A 7 51.80 3.91 -45.85
CA ALA A 7 50.76 4.93 -45.72
C ALA A 7 49.35 4.40 -46.01
N LEU A 8 49.20 3.52 -47.00
CA LEU A 8 47.93 2.86 -47.35
C LEU A 8 47.43 1.86 -46.28
N LEU A 9 48.32 1.28 -45.48
CA LEU A 9 47.95 0.40 -44.36
C LEU A 9 47.66 1.17 -43.06
N VAL A 10 48.25 2.36 -42.86
CA VAL A 10 48.08 3.15 -41.63
C VAL A 10 46.82 4.02 -41.64
N LEU A 11 46.39 4.51 -42.81
CA LEU A 11 45.17 5.31 -42.99
C LEU A 11 43.87 4.63 -42.50
N PRO A 12 43.56 3.36 -42.85
CA PRO A 12 42.36 2.68 -42.35
C PRO A 12 42.41 2.42 -40.83
N ILE A 13 43.59 2.12 -40.28
CA ILE A 13 43.78 1.93 -38.83
C ILE A 13 43.54 3.24 -38.06
N MET A 14 44.03 4.37 -38.60
CA MET A 14 43.78 5.69 -38.00
C MET A 14 42.30 6.10 -38.09
N ALA A 15 41.62 5.80 -39.21
CA ALA A 15 40.20 6.07 -39.37
C ALA A 15 39.33 5.24 -38.40
N GLU A 16 39.65 3.95 -38.21
CA GLU A 16 38.98 3.09 -37.23
C GLU A 16 39.25 3.56 -35.78
N ALA A 17 40.49 3.93 -35.46
CA ALA A 17 40.83 4.45 -34.14
C ALA A 17 40.11 5.78 -33.84
N GLN A 18 39.99 6.66 -34.82
CA GLN A 18 39.26 7.93 -34.70
C GLN A 18 37.74 7.70 -34.54
N SER A 19 37.18 6.71 -35.26
CA SER A 19 35.77 6.30 -35.12
C SER A 19 35.48 5.72 -33.73
N LYS A 20 36.30 4.79 -33.24
CA LYS A 20 36.19 4.22 -31.89
C LYS A 20 36.31 5.30 -30.81
N ARG A 21 37.23 6.25 -30.96
CA ARG A 21 37.38 7.40 -30.06
C ARG A 21 36.11 8.27 -30.03
N LYS A 22 35.53 8.57 -31.20
CA LYS A 22 34.30 9.37 -31.30
C LYS A 22 33.11 8.67 -30.64
N GLN A 23 32.96 7.36 -30.85
CA GLN A 23 31.92 6.55 -30.20
C GLN A 23 32.10 6.53 -28.68
N ARG A 24 33.34 6.36 -28.19
CA ARG A 24 33.64 6.39 -26.75
C ARG A 24 33.26 7.71 -26.11
N ILE A 25 33.66 8.83 -26.72
CA ILE A 25 33.32 10.18 -26.23
C ILE A 25 31.80 10.40 -26.22
N ALA A 26 31.07 9.91 -27.24
CA ALA A 26 29.61 10.01 -27.26
C ALA A 26 28.95 9.18 -26.15
N ALA A 27 29.45 7.97 -25.88
CA ALA A 27 28.97 7.11 -24.80
C ALA A 27 29.24 7.74 -23.42
N GLU A 28 30.43 8.27 -23.19
CA GLU A 28 30.81 8.99 -21.95
C GLU A 28 29.89 10.22 -21.72
N LYS A 29 29.59 10.97 -22.78
CA LYS A 29 28.66 12.12 -22.72
C LYS A 29 27.23 11.68 -22.41
N GLU A 30 26.73 10.63 -23.04
CA GLU A 30 25.38 10.10 -22.77
C GLU A 30 25.29 9.58 -21.32
N GLN A 31 26.31 8.89 -20.82
CA GLN A 31 26.38 8.44 -19.43
C GLN A 31 26.32 9.62 -18.46
N THR A 32 27.13 10.65 -18.69
CA THR A 32 27.15 11.86 -17.85
C THR A 32 25.82 12.59 -17.87
N LEU A 33 25.18 12.69 -19.05
CA LEU A 33 23.85 13.28 -19.20
C LEU A 33 22.80 12.51 -18.38
N THR A 34 22.74 11.19 -18.54
CA THR A 34 21.78 10.34 -17.81
C THR A 34 21.98 10.48 -16.30
N GLN A 35 23.22 10.44 -15.80
CA GLN A 35 23.49 10.59 -14.36
C GLN A 35 23.03 11.96 -13.83
N ASN A 36 23.30 13.04 -14.57
CA ASN A 36 22.85 14.37 -14.19
C ASN A 36 21.32 14.49 -14.18
N ASN A 37 20.63 13.85 -15.13
CA ASN A 37 19.17 13.83 -15.17
C ASN A 37 18.61 13.00 -14.01
N LEU A 38 19.14 11.81 -13.75
CA LEU A 38 18.77 10.98 -12.61
C LEU A 38 18.88 11.76 -11.30
N GLN A 39 19.98 12.47 -11.10
CA GLN A 39 20.15 13.33 -9.93
C GLN A 39 19.07 14.41 -9.84
N LYS A 40 18.79 15.12 -10.93
CA LYS A 40 17.74 16.15 -10.95
C LYS A 40 16.35 15.58 -10.66
N HIS A 41 16.03 14.42 -11.23
CA HIS A 41 14.75 13.76 -11.01
C HIS A 41 14.59 13.34 -9.55
N VAL A 42 15.59 12.65 -8.99
CA VAL A 42 15.55 12.22 -7.59
C VAL A 42 15.53 13.43 -6.65
N GLN A 43 16.36 14.45 -6.88
CA GLN A 43 16.35 15.68 -6.08
C GLN A 43 14.99 16.38 -6.06
N TYR A 44 14.30 16.44 -7.20
CA TYR A 44 12.97 17.05 -7.23
C TYR A 44 11.95 16.17 -6.51
N LEU A 45 11.96 14.86 -6.77
CA LEU A 45 10.97 13.93 -6.24
C LEU A 45 11.10 13.79 -4.72
N ALA A 46 12.33 13.75 -4.21
CA ALA A 46 12.68 13.62 -2.80
C ALA A 46 12.91 14.98 -2.10
N ASP A 47 12.32 16.06 -2.61
CA ASP A 47 12.37 17.38 -2.00
C ASP A 47 11.29 17.49 -0.91
N ASP A 48 11.61 18.08 0.25
CA ASP A 48 10.68 18.29 1.36
C ASP A 48 9.38 18.98 0.93
N LYS A 49 9.41 19.81 -0.13
CA LYS A 49 8.20 20.48 -0.67
C LYS A 49 7.17 19.49 -1.22
N LEU A 50 7.57 18.26 -1.52
CA LEU A 50 6.68 17.16 -1.92
C LEU A 50 6.15 16.38 -0.71
N GLU A 51 6.47 16.79 0.52
CA GLU A 51 5.88 16.27 1.76
C GLU A 51 5.90 14.73 1.81
N GLY A 52 6.99 14.11 1.35
CA GLY A 52 7.18 12.66 1.31
C GLY A 52 6.23 11.90 0.40
N ARG A 53 5.58 12.58 -0.55
CA ARG A 53 4.74 12.00 -1.62
C ARG A 53 3.70 11.00 -1.13
N ARG A 54 3.13 11.23 0.05
CA ARG A 54 2.11 10.33 0.59
C ARG A 54 0.94 10.19 -0.37
N THR A 55 0.51 8.95 -0.61
CA THR A 55 -0.53 8.65 -1.59
C THR A 55 -1.72 9.60 -1.44
N GLY A 56 -2.20 10.17 -2.53
CA GLY A 56 -3.34 11.08 -2.63
C GLY A 56 -3.23 12.43 -1.91
N THR A 57 -2.05 12.81 -1.42
CA THR A 57 -1.80 14.13 -0.81
C THR A 57 -1.41 15.19 -1.85
N ALA A 58 -1.22 16.44 -1.39
CA ALA A 58 -0.71 17.52 -2.23
C ALA A 58 0.70 17.23 -2.76
N GLY A 59 1.55 16.63 -1.92
CA GLY A 59 2.90 16.19 -2.27
C GLY A 59 2.94 15.19 -3.43
N GLU A 60 2.14 14.13 -3.36
CA GLU A 60 2.03 13.17 -4.48
C GLU A 60 1.47 13.85 -5.74
N LYS A 61 0.52 14.77 -5.60
CA LYS A 61 -0.02 15.53 -6.75
C LYS A 61 1.08 16.33 -7.46
N LEU A 62 1.99 16.97 -6.72
CA LEU A 62 3.15 17.68 -7.29
C LEU A 62 4.12 16.74 -8.01
N ALA A 63 4.31 15.53 -7.47
CA ALA A 63 5.09 14.49 -8.14
C ALA A 63 4.43 14.04 -9.45
N MET A 64 3.12 13.81 -9.44
CA MET A 64 2.33 13.48 -10.63
C MET A 64 2.46 14.57 -11.72
N GLU A 65 2.28 15.84 -11.35
CA GLU A 65 2.40 16.98 -12.28
C GLU A 65 3.80 17.06 -12.89
N TYR A 66 4.84 16.79 -12.08
CA TYR A 66 6.22 16.72 -12.55
C TYR A 66 6.42 15.60 -13.58
N LEU A 67 5.94 14.39 -13.30
CA LEU A 67 6.04 13.25 -14.22
C LEU A 67 5.34 13.55 -15.55
N VAL A 68 4.13 14.11 -15.50
CA VAL A 68 3.39 14.55 -16.69
C VAL A 68 4.21 15.55 -17.49
N GLN A 69 4.80 16.55 -16.84
CA GLN A 69 5.66 17.53 -17.51
C GLN A 69 6.88 16.87 -18.17
N GLN A 70 7.54 15.92 -17.51
CA GLN A 70 8.68 15.22 -18.11
C GLN A 70 8.27 14.44 -19.37
N TYR A 71 7.14 13.73 -19.34
CA TYR A 71 6.66 12.99 -20.53
C TYR A 71 6.24 13.92 -21.67
N GLN A 72 5.64 15.08 -21.36
CA GLN A 72 5.32 16.11 -22.35
C GLN A 72 6.57 16.67 -23.02
N LEU A 73 7.62 16.98 -22.23
CA LEU A 73 8.90 17.45 -22.75
C LEU A 73 9.59 16.41 -23.66
N LEU A 74 9.40 15.12 -23.37
CA LEU A 74 9.89 14.03 -24.21
C LEU A 74 8.99 13.74 -25.44
N GLY A 75 7.80 14.34 -25.52
CA GLY A 75 6.82 14.04 -26.58
C GLY A 75 6.36 12.59 -26.58
N ILE A 76 6.27 11.95 -25.40
CA ILE A 76 5.73 10.60 -25.23
C ILE A 76 4.21 10.70 -25.06
N GLU A 77 3.44 9.81 -25.68
CA GLU A 77 1.99 9.95 -25.74
C GLU A 77 1.32 9.66 -24.38
N PRO A 78 0.26 10.39 -24.02
CA PRO A 78 -0.55 10.06 -22.85
C PRO A 78 -1.39 8.80 -23.07
N LYS A 79 -1.57 7.99 -22.01
CA LYS A 79 -2.45 6.81 -22.02
C LYS A 79 -3.21 6.61 -20.72
N GLY A 80 -3.46 7.68 -19.97
CA GLY A 80 -4.37 7.71 -18.83
C GLY A 80 -5.84 7.82 -19.27
N VAL A 81 -6.74 8.02 -18.32
CA VAL A 81 -8.16 8.32 -18.59
C VAL A 81 -8.30 9.74 -19.14
N ASN A 82 -7.62 10.69 -18.49
CA ASN A 82 -7.60 12.10 -18.87
C ASN A 82 -6.14 12.53 -19.09
N GLY A 83 -5.68 12.54 -20.33
CA GLY A 83 -4.26 12.74 -20.63
C GLY A 83 -3.43 11.60 -20.05
N TYR A 84 -2.41 11.90 -19.26
CA TYR A 84 -1.55 10.89 -18.64
C TYR A 84 -2.15 10.25 -17.38
N VAL A 85 -3.19 10.84 -16.79
CA VAL A 85 -3.60 10.49 -15.43
C VAL A 85 -4.74 9.47 -15.42
N GLN A 86 -4.59 8.43 -14.59
CA GLN A 86 -5.68 7.56 -14.15
C GLN A 86 -5.91 7.79 -12.65
N GLU A 87 -6.98 8.53 -12.33
CA GLU A 87 -7.40 8.77 -10.95
C GLU A 87 -8.27 7.62 -10.43
N PHE A 88 -8.07 7.25 -9.17
CA PHE A 88 -8.90 6.28 -8.45
C PHE A 88 -9.06 6.65 -6.98
N GLU A 89 -10.11 6.11 -6.36
CA GLU A 89 -10.44 6.38 -4.96
C GLU A 89 -9.87 5.31 -4.03
N ILE A 90 -9.24 5.77 -2.95
CA ILE A 90 -8.84 4.96 -1.81
C ILE A 90 -9.84 5.26 -0.69
N ASN A 91 -10.64 4.25 -0.35
CA ASN A 91 -11.55 4.34 0.78
C ASN A 91 -10.80 4.00 2.07
N GLU A 92 -10.58 4.99 2.92
CA GLU A 92 -9.92 4.82 4.22
C GLU A 92 -10.88 4.38 5.35
N GLY A 93 -12.16 4.19 5.01
CA GLY A 93 -13.26 3.87 5.90
C GLY A 93 -14.03 5.10 6.36
N LEU A 94 -14.93 4.90 7.30
CA LEU A 94 -15.65 5.94 8.02
C LEU A 94 -14.70 6.76 8.88
N GLN A 95 -14.98 8.06 8.98
CA GLN A 95 -14.35 8.96 9.93
C GLN A 95 -15.38 9.67 10.78
N ILE A 96 -14.97 10.00 12.01
CA ILE A 96 -15.72 10.88 12.90
C ILE A 96 -15.33 12.32 12.55
N GLU A 97 -16.29 13.10 12.07
CA GLU A 97 -16.06 14.49 11.70
C GLU A 97 -15.73 15.35 12.93
N LYS A 98 -14.92 16.40 12.73
CA LYS A 98 -14.57 17.36 13.79
C LYS A 98 -15.78 18.08 14.39
N SER A 99 -16.90 18.10 13.69
CA SER A 99 -18.18 18.63 14.16
C SER A 99 -18.91 17.70 15.13
N SER A 100 -18.47 16.44 15.27
CA SER A 100 -19.01 15.53 16.29
C SER A 100 -18.55 15.97 17.68
N PHE A 101 -19.46 15.93 18.65
CA PHE A 101 -19.13 16.24 20.05
C PHE A 101 -20.15 15.64 21.02
N LEU A 102 -19.77 15.56 22.28
CA LEU A 102 -20.66 15.27 23.41
C LEU A 102 -20.32 16.22 24.55
N LYS A 103 -21.33 16.90 25.08
CA LYS A 103 -21.22 17.76 26.26
C LYS A 103 -22.18 17.31 27.33
N VAL A 104 -21.69 17.30 28.57
CA VAL A 104 -22.45 16.97 29.78
C VAL A 104 -22.31 18.14 30.74
N ASN A 105 -23.44 18.74 31.12
CA ASN A 105 -23.50 19.93 31.99
C ASN A 105 -22.55 21.05 31.51
N GLY A 106 -22.50 21.27 30.19
CA GLY A 106 -21.64 22.26 29.53
C GLY A 106 -20.18 21.86 29.35
N LYS A 107 -19.72 20.73 29.92
CA LYS A 107 -18.34 20.22 29.75
C LYS A 107 -18.24 19.32 28.54
N SER A 108 -17.30 19.61 27.64
CA SER A 108 -17.02 18.77 26.47
C SER A 108 -16.21 17.53 26.84
N LEU A 109 -16.64 16.38 26.34
CA LEU A 109 -15.90 15.12 26.44
C LEU A 109 -14.91 14.97 25.27
N VAL A 110 -13.87 14.18 25.46
CA VAL A 110 -12.83 13.93 24.44
C VAL A 110 -13.19 12.68 23.63
N ILE A 111 -13.30 12.83 22.30
CA ILE A 111 -13.57 11.72 21.37
C ILE A 111 -12.41 10.70 21.42
N ASN A 112 -12.73 9.41 21.34
CA ASN A 112 -11.83 8.26 21.45
C ASN A 112 -11.15 8.06 22.82
N GLU A 113 -11.34 8.98 23.77
CA GLU A 113 -10.91 8.79 25.16
C GLU A 113 -12.10 8.59 26.10
N ASP A 114 -13.03 9.53 26.08
CA ASP A 114 -14.20 9.54 26.95
C ASP A 114 -15.41 8.89 26.26
N PHE A 115 -15.53 9.04 24.94
CA PHE A 115 -16.61 8.47 24.15
C PHE A 115 -16.26 8.34 22.65
N PHE A 116 -17.03 7.55 21.92
CA PHE A 116 -17.05 7.56 20.46
C PHE A 116 -18.43 7.14 19.93
N PRO A 117 -18.90 7.65 18.78
CA PRO A 117 -20.07 7.09 18.09
C PRO A 117 -19.75 5.70 17.55
N VAL A 118 -20.71 4.77 17.55
CA VAL A 118 -20.54 3.50 16.81
C VAL A 118 -20.68 3.75 15.30
N ALA A 119 -20.05 2.91 14.47
CA ALA A 119 -19.91 3.17 13.04
C ALA A 119 -21.25 3.27 12.27
N PHE A 120 -22.27 2.57 12.74
CA PHE A 120 -23.63 2.58 12.19
C PHE A 120 -24.57 3.55 12.94
N SER A 121 -24.03 4.51 13.70
CA SER A 121 -24.81 5.57 14.35
C SER A 121 -25.44 6.52 13.33
N ALA A 122 -26.64 7.03 13.63
CA ALA A 122 -27.23 8.11 12.85
C ALA A 122 -26.43 9.41 13.00
N ASN A 123 -26.38 10.21 11.93
CA ASN A 123 -25.92 11.59 11.99
C ASN A 123 -27.05 12.49 12.49
N ALA A 124 -26.91 13.08 13.67
CA ALA A 124 -27.87 14.06 14.19
C ALA A 124 -27.25 14.92 15.30
N SER A 125 -27.89 16.05 15.60
CA SER A 125 -27.57 16.88 16.76
C SER A 125 -28.75 16.91 17.72
N ILE A 126 -28.52 16.58 18.99
CA ILE A 126 -29.56 16.37 20.00
C ILE A 126 -29.23 17.20 21.24
N LYS A 127 -30.27 17.79 21.84
CA LYS A 127 -30.25 18.37 23.18
C LYS A 127 -31.26 17.65 24.04
N GLY A 128 -30.90 17.34 25.28
CA GLY A 128 -31.78 16.65 26.22
C GLY A 128 -31.41 16.93 27.67
N SER A 129 -32.29 16.49 28.55
CA SER A 129 -32.05 16.50 30.00
C SER A 129 -32.44 15.16 30.61
N PRO A 130 -31.76 14.05 30.24
CA PRO A 130 -32.09 12.73 30.76
C PRO A 130 -31.60 12.54 32.20
N ALA A 131 -32.20 11.59 32.90
CA ALA A 131 -31.58 10.93 34.05
C ALA A 131 -31.07 9.55 33.61
N ILE A 132 -29.91 9.13 34.10
CA ILE A 132 -29.24 7.89 33.64
C ILE A 132 -30.11 6.66 33.91
N ALA A 133 -30.79 6.62 35.05
CA ALA A 133 -31.66 5.51 35.43
C ALA A 133 -33.01 5.46 34.68
N LEU A 134 -33.36 6.49 33.90
CA LEU A 134 -34.68 6.63 33.27
C LEU A 134 -34.60 6.50 31.75
N SER A 135 -35.68 6.00 31.15
CA SER A 135 -35.85 5.84 29.70
C SER A 135 -37.11 6.57 29.25
N GLU A 136 -37.08 7.90 29.33
CA GLU A 136 -38.22 8.77 29.01
C GLU A 136 -38.32 9.05 27.50
N ALA A 137 -39.55 9.16 26.99
CA ALA A 137 -39.77 9.53 25.60
C ALA A 137 -39.24 10.93 25.29
N ASN A 138 -38.70 11.12 24.09
CA ASN A 138 -38.07 12.35 23.59
C ASN A 138 -36.82 12.79 24.38
N GLN A 139 -36.17 11.86 25.07
CA GLN A 139 -34.89 12.09 25.75
C GLN A 139 -33.82 11.09 25.25
N PRO A 140 -32.52 11.42 25.39
CA PRO A 140 -31.44 10.46 25.24
C PRO A 140 -31.51 9.38 26.32
N TRP A 141 -31.25 8.13 25.96
CA TRP A 141 -31.29 7.01 26.91
C TRP A 141 -29.90 6.52 27.25
N PHE A 142 -29.75 5.98 28.46
CA PHE A 142 -28.55 5.27 28.89
C PHE A 142 -28.82 3.77 28.93
N LYS A 143 -27.89 2.97 28.42
CA LYS A 143 -27.96 1.51 28.47
C LYS A 143 -26.62 0.90 28.85
N ASP A 144 -26.64 0.16 29.95
CA ASP A 144 -25.52 -0.66 30.39
C ASP A 144 -25.55 -2.00 29.63
N LEU A 145 -24.42 -2.39 29.05
CA LEU A 145 -24.25 -3.65 28.33
C LEU A 145 -23.96 -4.83 29.26
N LYS A 146 -23.80 -4.59 30.57
CA LYS A 146 -23.42 -5.61 31.56
C LYS A 146 -24.25 -6.89 31.47
N GLU A 147 -25.58 -6.81 31.52
CA GLU A 147 -26.44 -8.00 31.52
C GLU A 147 -26.26 -8.82 30.24
N ILE A 148 -26.27 -8.15 29.08
CA ILE A 148 -26.08 -8.78 27.77
C ILE A 148 -24.73 -9.49 27.68
N LEU A 149 -23.67 -8.87 28.19
CA LEU A 149 -22.32 -9.44 28.20
C LEU A 149 -22.22 -10.64 29.17
N GLU A 150 -22.82 -10.55 30.35
CA GLU A 150 -22.81 -11.63 31.35
C GLU A 150 -23.59 -12.87 30.86
N GLU A 151 -24.72 -12.67 30.20
CA GLU A 151 -25.53 -13.74 29.60
C GLU A 151 -24.82 -14.42 28.43
N ASN A 152 -24.04 -13.67 27.65
CA ASN A 152 -23.41 -14.17 26.43
C ASN A 152 -21.93 -14.50 26.56
N LYS A 153 -21.35 -14.46 27.77
CA LYS A 153 -19.91 -14.67 28.02
C LYS A 153 -19.33 -15.98 27.43
N ASN A 154 -20.17 -17.00 27.27
CA ASN A 154 -19.77 -18.32 26.75
C ASN A 154 -20.33 -18.60 25.34
N ASN A 155 -20.97 -17.62 24.71
CA ASN A 155 -21.59 -17.79 23.39
C ASN A 155 -20.58 -17.41 22.29
N PRO A 156 -20.04 -18.38 21.53
CA PRO A 156 -19.01 -18.11 20.52
C PRO A 156 -19.55 -17.35 19.30
N HIS A 157 -20.87 -17.32 19.09
CA HIS A 157 -21.51 -16.61 18.00
C HIS A 157 -22.10 -15.26 18.43
N PHE A 158 -21.80 -14.80 19.64
CA PHE A 158 -22.34 -13.54 20.14
C PHE A 158 -21.79 -12.35 19.35
N ASP A 159 -22.71 -11.57 18.78
CA ASP A 159 -22.42 -10.30 18.14
C ASP A 159 -22.98 -9.13 18.96
N ILE A 160 -22.07 -8.40 19.58
CA ILE A 160 -22.39 -7.19 20.35
C ILE A 160 -22.96 -6.10 19.44
N GLU A 161 -22.52 -6.01 18.18
CA GLU A 161 -23.02 -4.98 17.26
C GLU A 161 -24.48 -5.25 16.88
N GLU A 162 -24.85 -6.50 16.65
CA GLU A 162 -26.25 -6.90 16.42
C GLU A 162 -27.13 -6.59 17.64
N SER A 163 -26.62 -6.88 18.83
CA SER A 163 -27.31 -6.55 20.09
C SER A 163 -27.51 -5.05 20.25
N ILE A 164 -26.49 -4.24 19.93
CA ILE A 164 -26.58 -2.78 19.94
C ILE A 164 -27.61 -2.28 18.92
N LYS A 165 -27.62 -2.84 17.71
CA LYS A 165 -28.62 -2.49 16.68
C LYS A 165 -30.04 -2.78 17.17
N LYS A 166 -30.26 -3.90 17.87
CA LYS A 166 -31.54 -4.24 18.50
C LYS A 166 -31.95 -3.23 19.57
N ILE A 167 -31.04 -2.90 20.51
CA ILE A 167 -31.28 -1.89 21.55
C ILE A 167 -31.68 -0.55 20.92
N ALA A 168 -30.95 -0.12 19.90
CA ALA A 168 -31.19 1.14 19.22
C ALA A 168 -32.56 1.18 18.54
N ASN A 169 -32.94 0.11 17.84
CA ASN A 169 -34.24 0.00 17.18
C ASN A 169 -35.38 0.02 18.21
N GLU A 170 -35.25 -0.73 19.31
CA GLU A 170 -36.24 -0.71 20.39
C GLU A 170 -36.36 0.68 21.04
N ALA A 171 -35.24 1.34 21.31
CA ALA A 171 -35.22 2.70 21.87
C ALA A 171 -35.88 3.71 20.92
N ALA A 172 -35.59 3.62 19.62
CA ALA A 172 -36.20 4.48 18.59
C ALA A 172 -37.73 4.31 18.53
N THR A 173 -38.24 3.07 18.60
CA THR A 173 -39.71 2.84 18.63
C THR A 173 -40.38 3.46 19.87
N LYS A 174 -39.65 3.56 20.97
CA LYS A 174 -40.08 4.20 22.22
C LYS A 174 -39.76 5.71 22.28
N LYS A 175 -39.39 6.31 21.14
CA LYS A 175 -39.09 7.73 20.96
C LYS A 175 -37.87 8.23 21.74
N ALA A 176 -36.89 7.37 22.01
CA ALA A 176 -35.57 7.85 22.45
C ALA A 176 -34.95 8.72 21.34
N THR A 177 -34.28 9.81 21.70
CA THR A 177 -33.63 10.70 20.72
C THR A 177 -32.19 10.31 20.40
N ALA A 178 -31.56 9.53 21.28
CA ALA A 178 -30.23 8.94 21.14
C ALA A 178 -30.06 7.82 22.19
N VAL A 179 -29.04 6.98 22.05
CA VAL A 179 -28.64 6.02 23.09
C VAL A 179 -27.15 6.18 23.41
N LEU A 180 -26.85 6.30 24.70
CA LEU A 180 -25.52 6.28 25.27
C LEU A 180 -25.29 4.92 25.92
N LEU A 181 -24.42 4.13 25.32
CA LEU A 181 -24.02 2.81 25.77
C LEU A 181 -22.83 2.91 26.71
N PHE A 182 -22.76 2.03 27.70
CA PHE A 182 -21.58 1.84 28.52
C PHE A 182 -21.52 0.40 29.03
N ASN A 183 -20.37 -0.01 29.57
CA ASN A 183 -20.18 -1.35 30.13
C ASN A 183 -19.64 -1.24 31.56
N SER A 184 -20.47 -1.53 32.55
CA SER A 184 -20.06 -1.57 33.97
C SER A 184 -19.45 -2.90 34.40
N SER A 185 -19.49 -3.94 33.54
CA SER A 185 -18.99 -5.27 33.85
C SER A 185 -17.45 -5.35 33.77
N ALA A 186 -16.90 -6.46 34.28
CA ALA A 186 -15.48 -6.82 34.10
C ALA A 186 -15.18 -7.44 32.72
N ILE A 187 -16.21 -7.78 31.93
CA ILE A 187 -16.08 -8.46 30.64
C ILE A 187 -15.66 -7.46 29.56
N VAL A 188 -14.80 -7.90 28.63
CA VAL A 188 -14.41 -7.11 27.46
C VAL A 188 -15.61 -7.02 26.51
N ASP A 189 -16.14 -5.81 26.30
CA ASP A 189 -17.32 -5.59 25.46
C ASP A 189 -17.05 -5.72 23.96
N ASN A 190 -15.80 -5.54 23.52
CA ASN A 190 -15.40 -5.50 22.11
C ASN A 190 -16.13 -4.42 21.28
N VAL A 191 -16.69 -3.39 21.93
CA VAL A 191 -17.31 -2.26 21.23
C VAL A 191 -16.21 -1.32 20.78
N GLN A 192 -16.13 -1.11 19.47
CA GLN A 192 -15.13 -0.24 18.85
C GLN A 192 -15.73 0.51 17.67
N PHE A 193 -15.15 1.66 17.32
CA PHE A 193 -15.48 2.32 16.07
C PHE A 193 -14.87 1.54 14.91
N ASN A 194 -15.68 0.73 14.24
CA ASN A 194 -15.28 0.03 13.04
C ASN A 194 -15.37 0.95 11.82
N LYS A 195 -14.24 1.55 11.43
CA LYS A 195 -14.20 2.39 10.23
C LYS A 195 -14.57 1.63 8.93
N ASN A 196 -14.47 0.31 8.90
CA ASN A 196 -14.78 -0.48 7.71
C ASN A 196 -16.24 -0.98 7.69
N ASP A 197 -17.07 -0.54 8.64
CA ASP A 197 -18.49 -0.90 8.69
C ASP A 197 -19.25 -0.38 7.46
N LYS A 198 -20.10 -1.25 6.88
CA LYS A 198 -20.93 -0.95 5.71
C LYS A 198 -22.43 -1.06 5.99
N SER A 199 -22.80 -1.21 7.25
CA SER A 199 -24.18 -1.30 7.69
C SER A 199 -24.91 0.01 7.42
N THR A 200 -26.21 -0.08 7.15
CA THR A 200 -27.06 1.12 7.10
C THR A 200 -27.04 1.81 8.46
N ALA A 201 -26.94 3.15 8.43
CA ALA A 201 -27.05 3.95 9.64
C ALA A 201 -28.41 3.70 10.34
N LEU A 202 -28.38 3.64 11.66
CA LEU A 202 -29.57 3.52 12.50
C LEU A 202 -30.43 4.80 12.43
N ALA A 203 -31.65 4.73 12.99
CA ALA A 203 -32.59 5.85 12.99
C ALA A 203 -32.21 6.97 13.99
N ILE A 204 -31.42 6.65 15.02
CA ILE A 204 -31.02 7.58 16.08
C ILE A 204 -29.52 7.48 16.37
N PRO A 205 -28.88 8.54 16.89
CA PRO A 205 -27.47 8.49 17.26
C PRO A 205 -27.19 7.51 18.40
N ILE A 206 -26.11 6.76 18.27
CA ILE A 206 -25.64 5.79 19.26
C ILE A 206 -24.17 6.07 19.57
N LEU A 207 -23.88 6.34 20.85
CA LEU A 207 -22.55 6.65 21.33
C LEU A 207 -22.15 5.62 22.39
N PHE A 208 -20.91 5.16 22.37
CA PHE A 208 -20.32 4.38 23.44
C PHE A 208 -19.50 5.30 24.35
N ILE A 209 -19.78 5.26 25.64
CA ILE A 209 -19.05 6.00 26.67
C ILE A 209 -18.04 5.06 27.32
N SER A 210 -16.78 5.45 27.33
CA SER A 210 -15.72 4.64 27.93
C SER A 210 -15.89 4.57 29.45
N LYS A 211 -15.23 3.58 30.09
CA LYS A 211 -15.20 3.50 31.57
C LYS A 211 -14.66 4.80 32.20
N LYS A 212 -13.66 5.42 31.57
CA LYS A 212 -13.12 6.73 31.97
C LYS A 212 -14.18 7.82 31.86
N GLY A 213 -14.88 7.90 30.72
CA GLY A 213 -15.97 8.85 30.49
C GLY A 213 -17.09 8.71 31.52
N MET A 214 -17.53 7.48 31.80
CA MET A 214 -18.56 7.20 32.81
C MET A 214 -18.14 7.67 34.20
N GLN A 215 -16.92 7.33 34.64
CA GLN A 215 -16.41 7.72 35.97
C GLN A 215 -16.23 9.22 36.13
N GLN A 216 -15.87 9.93 35.07
CA GLN A 216 -15.54 11.35 35.13
C GLN A 216 -16.77 12.27 34.99
N TYR A 217 -17.76 11.90 34.19
CA TYR A 217 -18.85 12.79 33.81
C TYR A 217 -20.24 12.32 34.27
N PHE A 218 -20.38 11.07 34.72
CA PHE A 218 -21.67 10.43 34.99
C PHE A 218 -21.70 9.76 36.39
N THR A 219 -21.40 10.54 37.44
CA THR A 219 -21.21 10.02 38.81
C THR A 219 -22.50 9.83 39.62
N ASP A 220 -23.59 10.51 39.26
CA ASP A 220 -24.89 10.40 39.93
C ASP A 220 -25.94 9.90 38.94
N ALA A 221 -26.40 8.66 39.14
CA ALA A 221 -27.34 8.01 38.24
C ALA A 221 -28.78 8.55 38.35
N ALA A 222 -29.12 9.20 39.46
CA ALA A 222 -30.45 9.78 39.70
C ALA A 222 -30.53 11.25 39.26
N ALA A 223 -29.40 11.93 39.09
CA ALA A 223 -29.38 13.32 38.66
C ALA A 223 -29.81 13.48 37.20
N THR A 224 -30.62 14.51 36.96
CA THR A 224 -30.86 15.04 35.62
C THR A 224 -29.61 15.74 35.10
N ILE A 225 -29.16 15.37 33.91
CA ILE A 225 -27.95 15.94 33.29
C ILE A 225 -28.32 16.72 32.04
N GLN A 226 -27.74 17.90 31.82
CA GLN A 226 -27.88 18.61 30.55
C GLN A 226 -26.96 17.98 29.52
N LEU A 227 -27.53 17.50 28.43
CA LEU A 227 -26.80 16.78 27.39
C LEU A 227 -26.95 17.50 26.05
N GLU A 228 -25.81 17.78 25.40
CA GLU A 228 -25.75 18.24 24.01
C GLU A 228 -24.81 17.32 23.25
N LEU A 229 -25.28 16.69 22.18
CA LEU A 229 -24.45 15.84 21.33
C LEU A 229 -24.64 16.19 19.85
N SER A 230 -23.60 15.93 19.08
CA SER A 230 -23.64 15.88 17.63
C SER A 230 -22.85 14.67 17.16
N VAL A 231 -23.46 13.85 16.30
CA VAL A 231 -22.77 12.78 15.57
C VAL A 231 -22.77 13.14 14.10
N ALA A 232 -21.58 13.16 13.52
CA ALA A 232 -21.34 13.35 12.10
C ALA A 232 -20.27 12.35 11.65
N LEU A 233 -20.71 11.32 10.95
CA LEU A 233 -19.90 10.30 10.30
C LEU A 233 -19.92 10.51 8.79
N SER A 234 -18.77 10.34 8.15
CA SER A 234 -18.63 10.39 6.70
C SER A 234 -17.61 9.37 6.22
N ASN A 235 -17.58 9.08 4.92
CA ASN A 235 -16.51 8.28 4.34
C ASN A 235 -15.27 9.15 4.13
N LYS A 236 -14.13 8.71 4.64
CA LYS A 236 -12.83 9.29 4.33
C LYS A 236 -12.32 8.69 3.02
N VAL A 237 -12.36 9.48 1.96
CA VAL A 237 -11.88 9.07 0.64
C VAL A 237 -10.68 9.92 0.25
N ARG A 238 -9.63 9.25 -0.22
CA ARG A 238 -8.45 9.87 -0.81
C ARG A 238 -8.41 9.57 -2.30
N LYS A 239 -7.86 10.49 -3.10
CA LYS A 239 -7.74 10.32 -4.56
C LYS A 239 -6.30 10.06 -4.95
N ALA A 240 -6.02 8.83 -5.34
CA ALA A 240 -4.73 8.36 -5.84
C ALA A 240 -4.68 8.44 -7.38
N ARG A 241 -3.47 8.48 -7.96
CA ARG A 241 -3.29 8.78 -9.39
C ARG A 241 -2.17 7.97 -10.00
N ASN A 242 -2.45 7.03 -10.90
CA ASN A 242 -1.38 6.49 -11.75
C ASN A 242 -1.04 7.49 -12.86
N VAL A 243 0.24 7.54 -13.27
CA VAL A 243 0.69 8.27 -14.48
C VAL A 243 1.03 7.26 -15.55
N VAL A 244 0.32 7.31 -16.68
CA VAL A 244 0.40 6.34 -17.77
C VAL A 244 0.82 7.04 -19.05
N ALA A 245 1.98 6.66 -19.58
CA ALA A 245 2.55 7.15 -20.83
C ALA A 245 2.80 5.99 -21.81
N PHE A 246 2.87 6.29 -23.11
CA PHE A 246 2.91 5.27 -24.15
C PHE A 246 3.85 5.65 -25.31
N ILE A 247 4.63 4.66 -25.76
CA ILE A 247 5.42 4.71 -26.99
C ILE A 247 4.81 3.70 -27.95
N ASN A 248 4.15 4.21 -28.99
CA ASN A 248 3.48 3.40 -30.00
C ASN A 248 4.43 3.07 -31.16
N ASN A 249 4.72 1.79 -31.37
CA ASN A 249 5.45 1.29 -32.54
C ASN A 249 4.52 0.58 -33.54
N ASN A 250 3.20 0.62 -33.33
CA ASN A 250 2.19 -0.17 -34.04
C ASN A 250 2.46 -1.69 -33.97
N ALA A 251 3.04 -2.14 -32.86
CA ALA A 251 3.36 -3.53 -32.63
C ALA A 251 2.18 -4.32 -32.03
N PRO A 252 2.12 -5.64 -32.20
CA PRO A 252 1.03 -6.47 -31.67
C PRO A 252 1.09 -6.65 -30.15
N ASN A 253 2.28 -6.56 -29.55
CA ASN A 253 2.49 -6.77 -28.12
C ASN A 253 3.01 -5.50 -27.44
N THR A 254 2.79 -5.40 -26.13
CA THR A 254 3.20 -4.26 -25.31
C THR A 254 4.03 -4.73 -24.13
N VAL A 255 5.19 -4.12 -23.95
CA VAL A 255 6.03 -4.26 -22.74
C VAL A 255 5.62 -3.20 -21.74
N ILE A 256 5.40 -3.61 -20.49
CA ILE A 256 5.01 -2.73 -19.40
C ILE A 256 6.26 -2.41 -18.56
N LEU A 257 6.50 -1.13 -18.30
CA LEU A 257 7.64 -0.62 -17.53
C LEU A 257 7.09 0.19 -16.35
N GLY A 258 7.42 -0.21 -15.14
CA GLY A 258 6.78 0.27 -13.91
C GLY A 258 7.76 0.75 -12.83
N ALA A 259 7.31 1.71 -12.05
CA ALA A 259 7.87 2.12 -10.76
C ALA A 259 6.78 2.84 -9.96
N HIS A 260 6.67 2.68 -8.65
CA HIS A 260 5.79 3.56 -7.88
C HIS A 260 6.48 4.90 -7.60
N TYR A 261 5.67 5.92 -7.33
CA TYR A 261 6.16 7.27 -7.08
C TYR A 261 5.63 7.89 -5.78
N ASP A 262 4.71 7.22 -5.09
CA ASP A 262 4.33 7.58 -3.73
C ASP A 262 5.36 7.12 -2.70
N HIS A 263 5.30 7.70 -1.50
CA HIS A 263 6.06 7.25 -0.33
C HIS A 263 5.31 7.60 0.98
N LEU A 264 6.00 7.65 2.12
CA LEU A 264 5.39 7.58 3.45
C LEU A 264 4.89 8.90 4.04
N GLY A 265 5.14 10.05 3.41
CA GLY A 265 4.78 11.35 3.98
C GLY A 265 5.49 11.66 5.29
N TYR A 266 4.72 11.88 6.35
CA TYR A 266 5.21 12.04 7.73
C TYR A 266 5.11 10.72 8.53
N GLY A 267 4.92 9.59 7.86
CA GLY A 267 4.75 8.27 8.47
C GLY A 267 3.33 7.98 8.95
N GLU A 268 2.31 8.71 8.46
CA GLU A 268 0.95 8.63 9.00
C GLU A 268 0.25 7.28 8.75
N ASP A 269 0.69 6.55 7.72
CA ASP A 269 0.16 5.23 7.38
C ASP A 269 0.89 4.08 8.13
N LYS A 270 1.77 4.44 9.08
CA LYS A 270 2.45 3.53 10.04
C LYS A 270 3.40 2.50 9.41
N ASN A 271 3.87 2.77 8.20
CA ASN A 271 4.93 1.98 7.56
C ASN A 271 6.34 2.52 7.84
N ALA A 272 6.47 3.71 8.45
CA ALA A 272 7.75 4.28 8.86
C ALA A 272 8.46 3.40 9.91
N LEU A 273 9.79 3.30 9.80
CA LEU A 273 10.66 2.50 10.68
C LEU A 273 11.42 3.32 11.71
N ASP A 274 11.29 4.63 11.69
CA ASP A 274 11.67 5.53 12.77
C ASP A 274 10.42 6.09 13.47
N ALA A 275 10.64 6.74 14.61
CA ALA A 275 9.56 7.33 15.42
C ALA A 275 9.62 8.86 15.37
N VAL A 276 10.10 9.42 14.24
CA VAL A 276 10.19 10.87 14.04
C VAL A 276 8.99 11.35 13.26
N ASN A 277 8.51 12.55 13.56
CA ASN A 277 7.45 13.22 12.82
C ASN A 277 8.07 14.17 11.79
N GLU A 278 8.97 13.62 10.96
CA GLU A 278 9.70 14.33 9.90
C GLU A 278 9.27 13.81 8.53
N VAL A 279 9.61 14.57 7.48
CA VAL A 279 9.30 14.17 6.11
C VAL A 279 10.13 12.95 5.73
N HIS A 280 9.47 11.92 5.22
CA HIS A 280 10.09 10.75 4.63
C HIS A 280 10.21 10.99 3.14
N ASN A 281 11.38 11.44 2.70
CA ASN A 281 11.58 11.87 1.31
C ASN A 281 11.64 10.71 0.31
N GLY A 282 12.01 9.50 0.72
CA GLY A 282 11.93 8.34 -0.16
C GLY A 282 12.77 8.48 -1.43
N ALA A 283 14.03 8.89 -1.26
CA ALA A 283 14.95 9.09 -2.37
C ALA A 283 15.32 7.78 -3.07
N ASP A 284 15.59 6.72 -2.31
CA ASP A 284 15.74 5.38 -2.86
C ASP A 284 14.36 4.76 -3.07
N ASP A 285 13.44 4.96 -2.13
CA ASP A 285 12.10 4.37 -2.09
C ASP A 285 10.98 5.40 -2.32
N ASN A 286 10.48 5.62 -3.53
CA ASN A 286 11.00 5.08 -4.79
C ASN A 286 11.23 6.17 -5.85
N ALA A 287 11.76 7.32 -5.42
CA ALA A 287 12.22 8.33 -6.36
C ALA A 287 13.31 7.78 -7.31
N SER A 288 14.13 6.83 -6.85
CA SER A 288 15.18 6.18 -7.67
C SER A 288 14.61 5.37 -8.85
N GLY A 289 13.61 4.53 -8.62
CA GLY A 289 12.94 3.73 -9.66
C GLY A 289 12.11 4.61 -10.59
N THR A 290 11.43 5.61 -10.04
CA THR A 290 10.71 6.61 -10.84
C THR A 290 11.66 7.40 -11.75
N ALA A 291 12.81 7.87 -11.24
CA ALA A 291 13.83 8.53 -12.06
C ALA A 291 14.43 7.59 -13.13
N ALA A 292 14.68 6.32 -12.77
CA ALA A 292 15.15 5.31 -13.71
C ALA A 292 14.17 5.08 -14.85
N LEU A 293 12.86 5.06 -14.57
CA LEU A 293 11.81 4.90 -15.58
C LEU A 293 11.74 6.10 -16.53
N LEU A 294 11.86 7.34 -16.04
CA LEU A 294 11.92 8.54 -16.88
C LEU A 294 13.12 8.50 -17.84
N GLU A 295 14.30 8.12 -17.37
CA GLU A 295 15.49 8.04 -18.23
C GLU A 295 15.44 6.85 -19.20
N LEU A 296 14.86 5.73 -18.80
CA LEU A 296 14.56 4.62 -19.72
C LEU A 296 13.58 5.08 -20.81
N ALA A 297 12.55 5.86 -20.46
CA ALA A 297 11.61 6.44 -21.40
C ALA A 297 12.30 7.35 -22.41
N ARG A 298 13.21 8.22 -21.95
CA ARG A 298 14.02 9.10 -22.81
C ARG A 298 14.84 8.29 -23.82
N LYS A 299 15.48 7.21 -23.37
CA LYS A 299 16.27 6.32 -24.24
C LYS A 299 15.39 5.60 -25.27
N LEU A 300 14.25 5.05 -24.84
CA LEU A 300 13.29 4.38 -25.73
C LEU A 300 12.68 5.35 -26.73
N LYS A 301 12.34 6.58 -26.33
CA LYS A 301 11.81 7.59 -27.27
C LYS A 301 12.83 7.98 -28.34
N LYS A 302 14.12 8.02 -28.00
CA LYS A 302 15.22 8.26 -28.95
C LYS A 302 15.43 7.08 -29.89
N GLN A 303 15.34 5.86 -29.37
CA GLN A 303 15.53 4.62 -30.13
C GLN A 303 14.75 3.47 -29.48
N SER A 304 13.51 3.26 -29.94
CA SER A 304 12.65 2.18 -29.49
C SER A 304 12.86 0.94 -30.36
N PRO A 305 13.01 -0.26 -29.77
CA PRO A 305 12.91 -1.50 -30.53
C PRO A 305 11.50 -1.67 -31.11
N PRO A 306 11.35 -1.99 -32.41
CA PRO A 306 10.10 -1.80 -33.13
C PRO A 306 9.05 -2.90 -32.92
N SER A 307 9.42 -4.07 -32.40
CA SER A 307 8.53 -5.25 -32.37
C SER A 307 7.56 -5.27 -31.18
N ASN A 308 7.68 -4.30 -30.27
CA ASN A 308 6.78 -4.09 -29.13
C ASN A 308 6.41 -2.61 -28.99
N ASN A 309 5.24 -2.34 -28.43
CA ASN A 309 4.92 -1.03 -27.86
C ASN A 309 5.42 -0.97 -26.42
N TYR A 310 5.51 0.23 -25.84
CA TYR A 310 5.95 0.41 -24.46
C TYR A 310 4.93 1.22 -23.68
N LEU A 311 4.39 0.62 -22.62
CA LEU A 311 3.52 1.28 -21.66
C LEU A 311 4.33 1.59 -20.41
N LEU A 312 4.49 2.86 -20.09
CA LEU A 312 5.20 3.33 -18.92
C LEU A 312 4.18 3.74 -17.87
N ILE A 313 4.28 3.17 -16.67
CA ILE A 313 3.34 3.43 -15.59
C ILE A 313 4.10 3.82 -14.32
N HIS A 314 3.80 5.01 -13.81
CA HIS A 314 4.12 5.33 -12.42
C HIS A 314 2.92 5.03 -11.53
N PHE A 315 3.09 4.12 -10.59
CA PHE A 315 2.01 3.66 -9.71
C PHE A 315 1.89 4.53 -8.45
N SER A 316 0.65 4.76 -8.03
CA SER A 316 0.29 5.43 -6.79
C SER A 316 -0.31 4.42 -5.81
N GLY A 317 -0.03 4.55 -4.52
CA GLY A 317 -0.57 3.66 -3.49
C GLY A 317 0.11 2.30 -3.42
N GLU A 318 1.39 2.21 -3.81
CA GLU A 318 2.18 1.00 -3.63
C GLU A 318 2.32 0.68 -2.13
N GLU A 319 2.67 1.70 -1.34
CA GLU A 319 2.87 1.68 0.11
C GLU A 319 1.62 1.22 0.89
N LEU A 320 0.46 1.33 0.25
CA LEU A 320 -0.84 0.93 0.79
C LEU A 320 -1.27 -0.47 0.33
N GLY A 321 -0.36 -1.25 -0.27
CA GLY A 321 -0.61 -2.62 -0.71
C GLY A 321 -0.90 -2.76 -2.20
N LEU A 322 -0.07 -2.11 -3.03
CA LEU A 322 -0.09 -2.21 -4.50
C LEU A 322 -1.38 -1.69 -5.14
N MET A 323 -2.01 -0.66 -4.55
CA MET A 323 -3.33 -0.21 -4.97
C MET A 323 -3.35 0.26 -6.43
N GLY A 324 -2.33 1.01 -6.85
CA GLY A 324 -2.23 1.54 -8.21
C GLY A 324 -2.09 0.46 -9.28
N SER A 325 -1.19 -0.50 -9.10
CA SER A 325 -1.01 -1.59 -10.07
C SER A 325 -2.19 -2.56 -10.11
N LYS A 326 -2.80 -2.86 -8.94
CA LYS A 326 -4.06 -3.62 -8.87
C LYS A 326 -5.18 -2.90 -9.62
N TYR A 327 -5.37 -1.61 -9.35
CA TYR A 327 -6.42 -0.81 -9.97
C TYR A 327 -6.26 -0.73 -11.49
N TRP A 328 -5.04 -0.53 -12.00
CA TRP A 328 -4.80 -0.47 -13.45
C TRP A 328 -5.14 -1.79 -14.14
N LEU A 329 -4.82 -2.94 -13.54
CA LEU A 329 -5.15 -4.26 -14.09
C LEU A 329 -6.66 -4.54 -14.10
N GLU A 330 -7.40 -4.00 -13.14
CA GLU A 330 -8.86 -4.13 -13.06
C GLU A 330 -9.59 -3.14 -13.96
N ASN A 331 -9.00 -1.95 -14.18
CA ASN A 331 -9.59 -0.84 -14.92
C ASN A 331 -8.59 -0.30 -15.95
N PRO A 332 -8.13 -1.09 -16.92
CA PRO A 332 -7.08 -0.67 -17.84
C PRO A 332 -7.54 0.54 -18.66
N THR A 333 -6.69 1.56 -18.72
CA THR A 333 -6.95 2.77 -19.53
C THR A 333 -6.85 2.52 -21.02
N THR A 334 -6.31 1.37 -21.42
CA THR A 334 -6.18 0.95 -22.80
C THR A 334 -6.15 -0.57 -22.91
N THR A 335 -6.75 -1.10 -23.97
CA THR A 335 -6.58 -2.52 -24.31
C THR A 335 -5.16 -2.75 -24.83
N ILE A 336 -4.41 -3.64 -24.18
CA ILE A 336 -3.08 -4.06 -24.63
C ILE A 336 -2.95 -5.59 -24.59
N SER A 337 -2.15 -6.14 -25.50
CA SER A 337 -1.62 -7.49 -25.37
C SER A 337 -0.29 -7.43 -24.63
N SER A 338 -0.32 -7.66 -23.32
CA SER A 338 0.89 -7.64 -22.48
C SER A 338 1.86 -8.74 -22.89
N ASN A 339 3.12 -8.38 -23.11
CA ASN A 339 4.23 -9.31 -23.32
C ASN A 339 4.82 -9.74 -21.97
N TYR A 340 5.36 -8.77 -21.25
CA TYR A 340 5.93 -8.91 -19.91
C TYR A 340 5.96 -7.54 -19.22
N MET A 341 6.21 -7.54 -17.92
CA MET A 341 6.34 -6.35 -17.09
C MET A 341 7.70 -6.28 -16.41
N ILE A 342 8.34 -5.11 -16.41
CA ILE A 342 9.56 -4.85 -15.65
C ILE A 342 9.28 -3.74 -14.64
N ASN A 343 9.55 -4.01 -13.36
CA ASN A 343 9.42 -3.03 -12.28
C ASN A 343 10.78 -2.63 -11.71
N MET A 344 10.95 -1.35 -11.41
CA MET A 344 12.13 -0.80 -10.74
C MET A 344 11.73 -0.18 -9.41
N ASP A 345 12.36 -0.64 -8.34
CA ASP A 345 12.07 -0.22 -6.97
C ASP A 345 13.34 -0.24 -6.14
N MET A 346 13.65 0.86 -5.45
CA MET A 346 14.89 1.00 -4.68
C MET A 346 16.13 0.57 -5.49
N VAL A 347 16.39 1.28 -6.58
CA VAL A 347 17.50 1.01 -7.51
C VAL A 347 18.70 1.95 -7.30
N GLY A 348 18.64 2.82 -6.30
CA GLY A 348 19.60 3.88 -6.01
C GLY A 348 20.79 3.48 -5.13
N LYS A 349 20.79 2.31 -4.48
CA LYS A 349 21.91 1.88 -3.62
C LYS A 349 22.81 0.81 -4.24
N TYR A 350 22.72 0.60 -5.55
CA TYR A 350 23.55 -0.40 -6.23
C TYR A 350 25.04 -0.12 -6.06
N ASP A 351 25.82 -1.06 -5.53
CA ASP A 351 27.27 -0.99 -5.47
C ASP A 351 27.89 -2.41 -5.47
N THR A 352 29.23 -2.53 -5.41
CA THR A 352 29.89 -3.84 -5.43
C THR A 352 29.53 -4.73 -4.23
N ALA A 353 29.21 -4.14 -3.08
CA ALA A 353 28.74 -4.83 -1.88
C ALA A 353 27.20 -5.03 -1.90
N ARG A 354 26.45 -4.03 -2.33
CA ARG A 354 24.99 -4.03 -2.52
C ARG A 354 24.65 -4.49 -3.93
N LYS A 355 24.65 -5.82 -4.10
CA LYS A 355 24.32 -6.50 -5.35
C LYS A 355 22.91 -6.13 -5.81
N LEU A 356 22.73 -6.07 -7.13
CA LEU A 356 21.41 -5.97 -7.74
C LEU A 356 20.65 -7.30 -7.55
N THR A 357 19.42 -7.22 -7.02
CA THR A 357 18.48 -8.35 -7.01
C THR A 357 17.61 -8.26 -8.25
N ILE A 358 17.53 -9.35 -9.01
CA ILE A 358 16.63 -9.51 -10.15
C ILE A 358 15.59 -10.57 -9.77
N GLY A 359 14.45 -10.12 -9.27
CA GLY A 359 13.28 -10.95 -8.98
C GLY A 359 12.48 -11.27 -10.25
N GLY A 360 11.55 -12.23 -10.14
CA GLY A 360 10.76 -12.71 -11.28
C GLY A 360 11.53 -13.57 -12.27
N TYR A 361 12.78 -13.93 -11.98
CA TYR A 361 13.66 -14.65 -12.91
C TYR A 361 13.08 -15.99 -13.38
N GLY A 362 12.30 -16.67 -12.52
CA GLY A 362 11.66 -17.94 -12.84
C GLY A 362 10.38 -17.82 -13.68
N THR A 363 9.91 -16.60 -13.93
CA THR A 363 8.60 -16.36 -14.58
C THR A 363 8.62 -16.50 -16.09
N SER A 364 9.82 -16.65 -16.69
CA SER A 364 9.99 -17.00 -18.09
C SER A 364 11.31 -17.76 -18.30
N PRO A 365 11.34 -18.81 -19.13
CA PRO A 365 12.60 -19.45 -19.53
C PRO A 365 13.51 -18.50 -20.33
N GLU A 366 12.98 -17.39 -20.84
CA GLU A 366 13.76 -16.38 -21.56
C GLU A 366 14.73 -15.63 -20.64
N TRP A 367 14.37 -15.41 -19.38
CA TRP A 367 15.24 -14.74 -18.40
C TRP A 367 16.50 -15.54 -18.11
N GLY A 368 16.37 -16.88 -18.07
CA GLY A 368 17.51 -17.78 -17.92
C GLY A 368 18.52 -17.73 -19.07
N LYS A 369 18.09 -17.31 -20.26
CA LYS A 369 18.93 -17.19 -21.45
C LYS A 369 19.59 -15.82 -21.57
N SER A 370 18.83 -14.76 -21.25
CA SER A 370 19.24 -13.37 -21.50
C SER A 370 20.03 -12.76 -20.36
N ILE A 371 19.56 -12.88 -19.11
CA ILE A 371 20.13 -12.16 -17.96
C ILE A 371 21.62 -12.50 -17.72
N PRO A 372 22.08 -13.77 -17.76
CA PRO A 372 23.50 -14.07 -17.56
C PRO A 372 24.44 -13.42 -18.58
N ILE A 373 23.95 -13.18 -19.80
CA ILE A 373 24.73 -12.55 -20.87
C ILE A 373 24.74 -11.03 -20.70
N LEU A 374 23.56 -10.45 -20.41
CA LEU A 374 23.38 -8.99 -20.35
C LEU A 374 23.94 -8.38 -19.07
N ALA A 375 23.82 -9.08 -17.93
CA ALA A 375 24.28 -8.63 -16.62
C ALA A 375 25.70 -9.14 -16.27
N LYS A 376 26.45 -9.72 -17.22
CA LYS A 376 27.74 -10.39 -16.97
C LYS A 376 28.80 -9.53 -16.24
N ASN A 377 28.73 -8.21 -16.39
CA ASN A 377 29.67 -7.26 -15.80
C ASN A 377 29.12 -6.61 -14.51
N MET A 378 27.94 -7.01 -14.07
CA MET A 378 27.29 -6.49 -12.88
C MET A 378 27.36 -7.51 -11.75
N SER A 379 27.52 -7.03 -10.52
CA SER A 379 27.30 -7.86 -9.32
C SER A 379 25.79 -8.01 -9.09
N TYR A 380 25.24 -9.20 -9.35
CA TYR A 380 23.80 -9.45 -9.17
C TYR A 380 23.51 -10.80 -8.52
N LYS A 381 22.28 -10.93 -8.01
CA LYS A 381 21.66 -12.20 -7.61
C LYS A 381 20.28 -12.29 -8.24
N VAL A 382 19.81 -13.51 -8.49
CA VAL A 382 18.48 -13.76 -9.05
C VAL A 382 17.57 -14.35 -7.98
N ASP A 383 16.32 -13.95 -8.01
CA ASP A 383 15.23 -14.61 -7.31
C ASP A 383 14.21 -15.10 -8.34
N SER A 384 13.87 -16.39 -8.25
CA SER A 384 12.92 -17.01 -9.15
C SER A 384 11.48 -16.55 -8.92
N ALA A 385 11.13 -16.12 -7.70
CA ALA A 385 9.76 -15.77 -7.35
C ALA A 385 9.23 -14.60 -8.19
N GLY A 386 8.03 -14.76 -8.75
CA GLY A 386 7.28 -13.67 -9.39
C GLY A 386 6.49 -12.79 -8.42
N THR A 387 6.50 -13.15 -7.13
CA THR A 387 5.88 -12.39 -6.04
C THR A 387 6.94 -11.62 -5.27
N GLY A 388 6.53 -10.49 -4.69
CA GLY A 388 7.39 -9.62 -3.89
C GLY A 388 6.59 -8.41 -3.40
N PRO A 389 7.19 -7.59 -2.52
CA PRO A 389 6.55 -6.39 -1.99
C PRO A 389 6.69 -5.21 -2.97
N SER A 390 6.21 -5.37 -4.21
CA SER A 390 6.25 -4.30 -5.20
C SER A 390 5.30 -4.60 -6.37
N ASP A 391 5.04 -3.62 -7.23
CA ASP A 391 3.96 -3.62 -8.24
C ASP A 391 4.01 -4.78 -9.25
N HIS A 392 5.20 -5.33 -9.53
CA HIS A 392 5.35 -6.51 -10.39
C HIS A 392 4.50 -7.70 -9.92
N ALA A 393 4.28 -7.85 -8.61
CA ALA A 393 3.50 -8.93 -8.06
C ALA A 393 2.03 -8.89 -8.53
N SER A 394 1.47 -7.70 -8.79
CA SER A 394 0.12 -7.55 -9.34
C SER A 394 0.01 -8.15 -10.75
N PHE A 395 1.04 -7.94 -11.59
CA PHE A 395 1.10 -8.45 -12.96
C PHE A 395 1.38 -9.96 -13.00
N TYR A 396 2.26 -10.46 -12.14
CA TYR A 396 2.52 -11.90 -12.00
C TYR A 396 1.24 -12.69 -11.68
N ARG A 397 0.37 -12.14 -10.80
CA ARG A 397 -0.93 -12.74 -10.45
C ARG A 397 -1.92 -12.81 -11.62
N LYS A 398 -1.62 -12.14 -12.75
CA LYS A 398 -2.38 -12.19 -14.01
C LYS A 398 -1.67 -13.01 -15.09
N ASP A 399 -0.77 -13.91 -14.69
CA ASP A 399 0.00 -14.80 -15.56
C ASP A 399 0.86 -14.05 -16.60
N ILE A 400 1.34 -12.85 -16.24
CA ILE A 400 2.27 -12.05 -17.04
C ILE A 400 3.69 -12.34 -16.54
N PRO A 401 4.66 -12.63 -17.42
CA PRO A 401 6.07 -12.72 -17.03
C PRO A 401 6.55 -11.38 -16.45
N VAL A 402 7.30 -11.43 -15.35
CA VAL A 402 7.76 -10.22 -14.67
C VAL A 402 9.26 -10.25 -14.39
N LEU A 403 9.86 -9.06 -14.31
CA LEU A 403 11.16 -8.84 -13.68
C LEU A 403 11.04 -7.72 -12.65
N PHE A 404 11.76 -7.88 -11.53
CA PHE A 404 11.82 -6.91 -10.45
C PHE A 404 13.27 -6.53 -10.16
N PHE A 405 13.60 -5.25 -10.27
CA PHE A 405 14.95 -4.73 -10.03
C PHE A 405 14.98 -4.01 -8.69
N PHE A 406 15.81 -4.51 -7.76
CA PHE A 406 15.85 -4.07 -6.37
C PHE A 406 17.26 -4.17 -5.77
N THR A 407 17.72 -3.17 -5.02
CA THR A 407 19.08 -3.16 -4.43
C THR A 407 19.14 -3.58 -2.96
N GLY A 408 18.01 -4.03 -2.40
CA GLY A 408 17.95 -4.46 -0.99
C GLY A 408 17.61 -3.32 -0.04
N SER A 409 17.09 -3.66 1.14
CA SER A 409 16.92 -2.68 2.21
C SER A 409 18.26 -2.13 2.69
N HIS A 410 18.26 -0.91 3.18
CA HIS A 410 19.43 -0.21 3.74
C HIS A 410 19.07 0.51 5.05
N PRO A 411 20.04 1.04 5.81
CA PRO A 411 19.78 1.66 7.11
C PRO A 411 18.79 2.84 7.09
N ASP A 412 18.65 3.52 5.95
CA ASP A 412 17.74 4.65 5.74
C ASP A 412 16.34 4.23 5.23
N TYR A 413 16.13 2.96 4.88
CA TYR A 413 14.85 2.47 4.35
C TYR A 413 13.69 2.78 5.30
N HIS A 414 12.59 3.34 4.75
CA HIS A 414 11.40 3.78 5.49
C HIS A 414 11.73 4.75 6.66
N LYS A 415 12.72 5.62 6.48
CA LYS A 415 13.09 6.64 7.48
C LYS A 415 13.22 8.00 6.83
N ALA A 416 13.10 9.06 7.64
CA ALA A 416 13.31 10.44 7.20
C ALA A 416 14.69 10.66 6.56
N THR A 417 15.65 9.80 6.87
CA THR A 417 17.01 9.84 6.34
C THR A 417 17.18 9.31 4.91
N ASP A 418 16.15 8.75 4.25
CA ASP A 418 16.25 8.31 2.84
C ASP A 418 16.23 9.50 1.88
N ASP A 419 17.41 10.12 1.71
CA ASP A 419 17.56 11.40 1.01
C ASP A 419 18.50 11.30 -0.21
N TRP A 420 18.35 12.26 -1.13
CA TRP A 420 18.89 12.24 -2.49
C TRP A 420 20.42 12.22 -2.52
N ASP A 421 21.09 12.81 -1.54
CA ASP A 421 22.55 12.88 -1.46
C ASP A 421 23.20 11.51 -1.22
N LYS A 422 22.41 10.51 -0.80
CA LYS A 422 22.86 9.15 -0.51
C LYS A 422 22.67 8.18 -1.67
N ILE A 423 22.31 8.67 -2.85
CA ILE A 423 21.98 7.84 -4.02
C ILE A 423 23.19 7.67 -4.94
N ASN A 424 23.43 6.43 -5.38
CA ASN A 424 24.41 6.10 -6.40
C ASN A 424 23.81 6.21 -7.81
N TYR A 425 23.87 7.41 -8.39
CA TYR A 425 23.37 7.68 -9.74
C TYR A 425 24.10 6.92 -10.85
N ALA A 426 25.38 6.61 -10.66
CA ALA A 426 26.12 5.78 -11.62
C ALA A 426 25.54 4.35 -11.65
N GLY A 427 25.21 3.81 -10.47
CA GLY A 427 24.57 2.51 -10.33
C GLY A 427 23.17 2.46 -10.94
N ILE A 428 22.34 3.49 -10.73
CA ILE A 428 21.04 3.59 -11.40
C ILE A 428 21.21 3.58 -12.93
N ASN A 429 22.16 4.35 -13.47
CA ASN A 429 22.40 4.35 -14.92
C ASN A 429 22.83 2.98 -15.46
N GLU A 430 23.61 2.19 -14.70
CA GLU A 430 23.92 0.80 -15.08
C GLU A 430 22.65 -0.07 -15.15
N ILE A 431 21.75 0.07 -14.16
CA ILE A 431 20.46 -0.65 -14.13
C ILE A 431 19.57 -0.22 -15.30
N VAL A 432 19.45 1.08 -15.60
CA VAL A 432 18.70 1.59 -16.76
C VAL A 432 19.24 0.99 -18.06
N ASN A 433 20.57 0.89 -18.21
CA ASN A 433 21.19 0.26 -19.38
C ASN A 433 20.90 -1.24 -19.44
N LEU A 434 20.92 -1.95 -18.32
CA LEU A 434 20.55 -3.37 -18.28
C LEU A 434 19.08 -3.57 -18.71
N VAL A 435 18.14 -2.79 -18.16
CA VAL A 435 16.72 -2.88 -18.53
C VAL A 435 16.52 -2.54 -20.01
N TYR A 436 17.16 -1.49 -20.52
CA TYR A 436 17.12 -1.16 -21.96
C TYR A 436 17.65 -2.33 -22.81
N ASN A 437 18.76 -2.95 -22.41
CA ASN A 437 19.32 -4.09 -23.15
C ASN A 437 18.44 -5.34 -23.08
N ILE A 438 17.72 -5.58 -21.99
CA ILE A 438 16.72 -6.65 -21.89
C ILE A 438 15.60 -6.40 -22.90
N VAL A 439 15.07 -5.18 -22.94
CA VAL A 439 14.04 -4.76 -23.90
C VAL A 439 14.51 -4.95 -25.35
N VAL A 440 15.74 -4.52 -25.67
CA VAL A 440 16.34 -4.74 -27.00
C VAL A 440 16.50 -6.23 -27.32
N SER A 441 17.00 -7.02 -26.37
CA SER A 441 17.30 -8.45 -26.58
C SER A 441 16.07 -9.32 -26.79
N THR A 442 14.92 -8.87 -26.30
CA THR A 442 13.64 -9.59 -26.37
C THR A 442 12.77 -9.13 -27.54
N ASP A 443 13.14 -8.05 -28.23
CA ASP A 443 12.30 -7.42 -29.24
C ASP A 443 11.86 -8.40 -30.34
N ASN A 444 12.82 -9.14 -30.89
CA ASN A 444 12.57 -10.10 -31.98
C ASN A 444 12.04 -11.47 -31.52
N LYS A 445 11.68 -11.63 -30.24
CA LYS A 445 11.25 -12.92 -29.67
C LYS A 445 9.74 -13.10 -29.65
N GLY A 446 8.98 -12.11 -30.10
CA GLY A 446 7.53 -12.11 -30.00
C GLY A 446 7.07 -12.10 -28.53
N LYS A 447 5.91 -12.71 -28.26
CA LYS A 447 5.39 -12.84 -26.90
C LYS A 447 6.14 -13.96 -26.17
N ILE A 448 6.81 -13.63 -25.07
CA ILE A 448 7.60 -14.62 -24.31
C ILE A 448 6.68 -15.50 -23.44
N ALA A 449 7.15 -16.71 -23.13
CA ALA A 449 6.37 -17.67 -22.35
C ALA A 449 6.34 -17.30 -20.86
N PHE A 450 5.17 -17.47 -20.22
CA PHE A 450 5.00 -17.40 -18.78
C PHE A 450 5.27 -18.75 -18.11
N THR A 451 5.86 -18.72 -16.92
CA THR A 451 6.05 -19.89 -16.07
C THR A 451 5.66 -19.52 -14.64
N LYS A 452 4.77 -20.32 -14.04
CA LYS A 452 4.39 -20.14 -12.64
C LYS A 452 5.52 -20.59 -11.71
N THR A 453 5.83 -19.79 -10.72
CA THR A 453 6.96 -19.96 -9.80
C THR A 453 6.49 -20.35 -8.40
N ARG A 454 7.35 -21.00 -7.61
CA ARG A 454 7.08 -21.25 -6.19
C ARG A 454 7.36 -19.96 -5.41
N GLU A 455 6.41 -19.54 -4.59
CA GLU A 455 6.52 -18.32 -3.80
C GLU A 455 7.58 -18.51 -2.69
N GLN A 456 8.54 -17.58 -2.60
CA GLN A 456 9.49 -17.51 -1.48
C GLN A 456 8.91 -16.66 -0.34
N GLN A 457 9.19 -17.09 0.89
CA GLN A 457 8.72 -16.45 2.12
C GLN A 457 9.35 -15.08 2.32
N MET A 458 8.55 -14.04 2.50
CA MET A 458 9.05 -12.75 2.99
C MET A 458 9.41 -12.82 4.49
N GLY A 459 10.63 -12.39 4.80
CA GLY A 459 11.23 -12.42 6.13
C GLY A 459 10.74 -11.30 7.06
N ARG A 460 10.62 -11.69 8.33
CA ARG A 460 10.27 -10.92 9.55
C ARG A 460 10.77 -9.47 9.62
N SER A 461 9.88 -8.56 10.00
CA SER A 461 10.21 -7.45 10.92
C SER A 461 9.00 -7.00 11.74
N THR A 462 9.00 -7.37 13.02
CA THR A 462 8.55 -6.62 14.22
C THR A 462 8.48 -7.59 15.41
N ARG A 463 8.80 -7.10 16.62
CA ARG A 463 9.00 -7.85 17.88
C ARG A 463 7.70 -8.48 18.44
N PHE A 464 7.06 -9.35 17.67
CA PHE A 464 5.98 -10.19 18.20
C PHE A 464 6.58 -11.49 18.74
N THR A 465 6.22 -11.85 19.98
CA THR A 465 6.61 -13.13 20.59
C THR A 465 5.97 -14.33 19.91
N VAL A 466 4.92 -14.09 19.11
CA VAL A 466 4.13 -15.09 18.39
C VAL A 466 3.72 -14.57 17.01
N SER A 467 3.41 -15.46 16.07
CA SER A 467 2.87 -15.08 14.76
C SER A 467 2.05 -16.23 14.17
N LEU A 468 0.91 -15.92 13.56
CA LEU A 468 0.16 -16.91 12.77
C LEU A 468 0.91 -17.28 11.48
N GLY A 469 1.74 -16.39 10.94
CA GLY A 469 2.38 -16.58 9.63
C GLY A 469 1.43 -16.37 8.45
N VAL A 470 0.45 -15.48 8.60
CA VAL A 470 -0.42 -15.01 7.50
C VAL A 470 0.25 -13.87 6.73
N ILE A 471 -0.14 -13.69 5.47
CA ILE A 471 0.26 -12.57 4.62
C ILE A 471 -0.96 -11.64 4.54
N PRO A 472 -0.95 -10.46 5.19
CA PRO A 472 -2.07 -9.53 5.14
C PRO A 472 -2.29 -8.99 3.73
N ASP A 473 -3.55 -8.83 3.33
CA ASP A 473 -3.92 -8.02 2.18
C ASP A 473 -4.21 -6.58 2.65
N TYR A 474 -3.20 -5.72 2.56
CA TYR A 474 -3.29 -4.31 2.97
C TYR A 474 -4.27 -3.49 2.12
N GLY A 475 -4.62 -3.97 0.91
CA GLY A 475 -5.60 -3.32 0.05
C GLY A 475 -7.06 -3.66 0.41
N PHE A 476 -7.30 -4.51 1.40
CA PHE A 476 -8.65 -4.88 1.82
C PHE A 476 -9.29 -3.78 2.68
N THR A 477 -10.40 -3.22 2.20
CA THR A 477 -11.14 -2.15 2.88
C THR A 477 -12.42 -2.65 3.56
N GLY A 478 -12.51 -3.93 3.91
CA GLY A 478 -13.64 -4.52 4.63
C GLY A 478 -13.33 -4.78 6.10
N THR A 479 -14.34 -5.19 6.88
CA THR A 479 -14.16 -5.53 8.30
C THR A 479 -13.34 -6.79 8.45
N GLY A 480 -12.30 -6.72 9.30
CA GLY A 480 -11.39 -7.81 9.62
C GLY A 480 -10.07 -7.68 8.85
N MET A 481 -9.26 -8.73 8.90
CA MET A 481 -8.01 -8.79 8.15
C MET A 481 -8.12 -9.87 7.08
N ARG A 482 -8.29 -9.47 5.81
CA ARG A 482 -8.16 -10.39 4.68
C ARG A 482 -6.71 -10.80 4.50
N ILE A 483 -6.48 -12.05 4.14
CA ILE A 483 -5.14 -12.56 3.86
C ILE A 483 -4.96 -12.87 2.38
N ASP A 484 -3.82 -12.48 1.83
CA ASP A 484 -3.37 -12.90 0.50
C ASP A 484 -2.82 -14.33 0.53
N GLY A 485 -2.59 -14.90 1.72
CA GLY A 485 -2.20 -16.29 1.89
C GLY A 485 -1.65 -16.63 3.27
N ALA A 486 -1.24 -17.89 3.42
CA ALA A 486 -0.54 -18.40 4.59
C ALA A 486 0.90 -18.80 4.21
N SER A 487 1.86 -18.46 5.06
CA SER A 487 3.26 -18.85 4.88
C SER A 487 3.44 -20.34 5.13
N ALA A 488 4.14 -21.03 4.22
CA ALA A 488 4.41 -22.46 4.33
C ALA A 488 5.12 -22.84 5.66
N GLY A 489 4.71 -23.94 6.27
CA GLY A 489 5.20 -24.47 7.54
C GLY A 489 4.80 -23.67 8.79
N LYS A 490 4.03 -22.59 8.66
CA LYS A 490 3.55 -21.77 9.78
C LYS A 490 2.19 -22.22 10.30
N LEU A 491 1.80 -21.65 11.44
CA LEU A 491 0.58 -22.01 12.14
C LEU A 491 -0.67 -21.81 11.26
N ALA A 492 -0.72 -20.71 10.49
CA ALA A 492 -1.79 -20.39 9.55
C ALA A 492 -2.03 -21.50 8.51
N GLU A 493 -0.97 -22.08 7.94
CA GLU A 493 -1.11 -23.20 7.02
C GLU A 493 -1.56 -24.47 7.75
N LYS A 494 -0.99 -24.75 8.93
CA LYS A 494 -1.34 -25.94 9.74
C LYS A 494 -2.81 -25.96 10.16
N ILE A 495 -3.39 -24.80 10.45
CA ILE A 495 -4.82 -24.65 10.78
C ILE A 495 -5.71 -24.46 9.53
N GLY A 496 -5.13 -24.51 8.32
CA GLY A 496 -5.86 -24.57 7.06
C GLY A 496 -6.37 -23.23 6.51
N LEU A 497 -5.75 -22.10 6.89
CA LEU A 497 -6.06 -20.79 6.31
C LEU A 497 -5.64 -20.71 4.83
N LYS A 498 -6.42 -19.99 4.03
CA LYS A 498 -6.27 -19.83 2.57
C LYS A 498 -6.35 -18.37 2.17
N ALA A 499 -5.78 -18.04 1.01
CA ALA A 499 -5.94 -16.73 0.39
C ALA A 499 -7.43 -16.38 0.23
N GLY A 500 -7.79 -15.14 0.57
CA GLY A 500 -9.16 -14.65 0.59
C GLY A 500 -9.92 -14.86 1.89
N ASP A 501 -9.39 -15.64 2.84
CA ASP A 501 -9.97 -15.73 4.19
C ASP A 501 -9.87 -14.37 4.90
N ILE A 502 -10.89 -14.04 5.71
CA ILE A 502 -10.95 -12.79 6.48
C ILE A 502 -10.92 -13.14 7.97
N LEU A 503 -9.82 -12.87 8.66
CA LEU A 503 -9.70 -13.09 10.09
C LEU A 503 -10.51 -12.03 10.84
N LEU A 504 -11.23 -12.42 11.89
CA LEU A 504 -12.19 -11.56 12.60
C LEU A 504 -11.89 -11.43 14.11
N GLN A 505 -11.42 -12.51 14.74
CA GLN A 505 -11.25 -12.55 16.20
C GLN A 505 -10.15 -13.53 16.60
N LEU A 506 -9.37 -13.16 17.63
CA LEU A 506 -8.33 -14.00 18.23
C LEU A 506 -8.51 -14.00 19.75
N GLY A 507 -8.90 -15.14 20.31
CA GLY A 507 -9.33 -15.27 21.70
C GLY A 507 -10.54 -14.39 21.98
N ASP A 508 -10.44 -13.56 23.01
CA ASP A 508 -11.52 -12.63 23.41
C ASP A 508 -11.47 -11.29 22.65
N TYR A 509 -10.51 -11.12 21.73
CA TYR A 509 -10.23 -9.84 21.07
C TYR A 509 -10.70 -9.85 19.60
N LYS A 510 -11.78 -9.11 19.31
CA LYS A 510 -12.22 -8.84 17.93
C LYS A 510 -11.36 -7.76 17.28
N PHE A 511 -11.14 -7.84 15.98
CA PHE A 511 -10.38 -6.85 15.23
C PHE A 511 -11.03 -6.56 13.88
N VAL A 512 -10.83 -5.33 13.40
CA VAL A 512 -11.52 -4.77 12.24
C VAL A 512 -10.60 -4.46 11.06
N ASP A 513 -9.29 -4.49 11.30
CA ASP A 513 -8.24 -4.22 10.31
C ASP A 513 -6.91 -4.88 10.73
N VAL A 514 -5.87 -4.72 9.91
CA VAL A 514 -4.53 -5.25 10.18
C VAL A 514 -3.96 -4.69 11.49
N ASN A 515 -4.15 -3.40 11.77
CA ASN A 515 -3.59 -2.75 12.95
C ASN A 515 -4.17 -3.33 14.26
N SER A 516 -5.49 -3.43 14.34
CA SER A 516 -6.19 -4.03 15.48
C SER A 516 -5.87 -5.53 15.59
N TYR A 517 -5.67 -6.24 14.49
CA TYR A 517 -5.15 -7.61 14.51
C TYR A 517 -3.75 -7.69 15.16
N MET A 518 -2.82 -6.82 14.75
CA MET A 518 -1.46 -6.81 15.32
C MET A 518 -1.48 -6.44 16.82
N GLN A 519 -2.36 -5.52 17.23
CA GLN A 519 -2.58 -5.21 18.65
C GLN A 519 -3.12 -6.40 19.43
N SER A 520 -4.10 -7.13 18.88
CA SER A 520 -4.63 -8.36 19.47
C SER A 520 -3.54 -9.43 19.59
N LEU A 521 -2.72 -9.61 18.55
CA LEU A 521 -1.61 -10.56 18.56
C LEU A 521 -0.57 -10.25 19.65
N SER A 522 -0.35 -8.97 19.97
CA SER A 522 0.56 -8.54 21.06
C SER A 522 0.13 -8.99 22.47
N LYS A 523 -1.12 -9.44 22.64
CA LYS A 523 -1.64 -9.94 23.92
C LYS A 523 -1.25 -11.39 24.20
N PHE A 524 -0.73 -12.10 23.22
CA PHE A 524 -0.42 -13.53 23.31
C PHE A 524 1.09 -13.83 23.34
N LYS A 525 1.45 -14.92 24.00
CA LYS A 525 2.81 -15.44 24.16
C LYS A 525 2.89 -16.88 23.62
N LYS A 526 4.11 -17.33 23.38
CA LYS A 526 4.37 -18.69 22.89
C LYS A 526 3.84 -19.71 23.89
N GLY A 527 3.09 -20.70 23.42
CA GLY A 527 2.40 -21.71 24.23
C GLY A 527 0.99 -21.33 24.69
N ASP A 528 0.54 -20.10 24.44
CA ASP A 528 -0.85 -19.72 24.72
C ASP A 528 -1.79 -20.46 23.76
N LYS A 529 -2.84 -21.05 24.32
CA LYS A 529 -3.94 -21.68 23.58
C LYS A 529 -5.08 -20.68 23.42
N THR A 530 -5.58 -20.55 22.21
CA THR A 530 -6.67 -19.63 21.90
C THR A 530 -7.49 -20.12 20.71
N LYS A 531 -8.52 -19.37 20.37
CA LYS A 531 -9.39 -19.62 19.21
C LYS A 531 -9.23 -18.51 18.20
N LEU A 532 -9.18 -18.87 16.93
CA LEU A 532 -9.26 -17.94 15.80
C LEU A 532 -10.61 -18.12 15.12
N ILE A 533 -11.33 -17.00 14.93
CA ILE A 533 -12.55 -16.96 14.11
C ILE A 533 -12.22 -16.22 12.82
N TYR A 534 -12.56 -16.82 11.68
CA TYR A 534 -12.35 -16.24 10.36
C TYR A 534 -13.52 -16.60 9.41
N LYS A 535 -13.70 -15.77 8.37
CA LYS A 535 -14.64 -16.01 7.28
C LYS A 535 -13.96 -16.62 6.08
N ARG A 536 -14.61 -17.61 5.48
CA ARG A 536 -14.29 -18.13 4.13
C ARG A 536 -15.53 -18.02 3.25
N GLY A 537 -15.49 -17.10 2.29
CA GLY A 537 -16.70 -16.73 1.56
C GLY A 537 -17.73 -16.12 2.52
N SER A 538 -18.86 -16.80 2.71
CA SER A 538 -19.92 -16.39 3.64
C SER A 538 -19.95 -17.17 4.96
N GLU A 539 -19.09 -18.19 5.13
CA GLU A 539 -19.11 -19.07 6.29
C GLU A 539 -18.14 -18.60 7.38
N ASP A 540 -18.61 -18.58 8.63
CA ASP A 540 -17.79 -18.36 9.82
C ASP A 540 -17.19 -19.68 10.29
N ILE A 541 -15.86 -19.71 10.42
CA ILE A 541 -15.09 -20.89 10.83
C ILE A 541 -14.32 -20.54 12.11
N THR A 542 -14.43 -21.39 13.12
CA THR A 542 -13.66 -21.29 14.37
C THR A 542 -12.65 -22.43 14.44
N VAL A 543 -11.39 -22.10 14.71
CA VAL A 543 -10.31 -23.08 14.89
C VAL A 543 -9.56 -22.82 16.20
N GLU A 544 -9.19 -23.89 16.89
CA GLU A 544 -8.30 -23.81 18.05
C GLU A 544 -6.84 -23.78 17.56
N LEU A 545 -6.02 -22.98 18.23
CA LEU A 545 -4.59 -22.87 17.92
C LEU A 545 -3.75 -22.68 19.19
N GLU A 546 -2.49 -23.08 19.09
CA GLU A 546 -1.45 -22.87 20.09
C GLU A 546 -0.26 -22.18 19.42
N PHE A 547 0.21 -21.08 20.03
CA PHE A 547 1.22 -20.21 19.44
C PHE A 547 2.68 -20.69 19.57
#